data_AF-A0A0M1J487-F1
#
_entry.id   AF-A0A0M1J487-F1
#
_cell.length_a   1.000
_cell.length_b   1.000
_cell.length_c   1.000
_cell.angle_alpha   90.00
_cell.angle_beta   90.00
_cell.angle_gamma   90.00
#
_symmetry.space_group_name_H-M   'P 1'
#
loop_
_entity.id
_entity.type
_entity.pdbx_description
1 polymer ?
#
loop_
_entity_poly.entity_id
_entity_poly.type
_entity_poly.pdbx_seq_one_letter_code
_entity_poly.pdbx_strand_id
1 'polypeptide(L)'
;MSEIKKYPVPAELEKRALINAVGYQDWYRYSTANPEAFWADQAKKFVTWFKPWDQVLDWSFAESDLHINWFKGALLNVAYNCLDRHLATRGE
;
A
#
# COMPACT_ATOMS: atom_id res chain seq x y z
N MET A 1 19.63 -5.69 29.44
CA MET A 1 18.67 -5.70 28.31
C MET A 1 17.29 -5.76 28.92
N SER A 2 16.38 -4.87 28.56
CA SER A 2 15.00 -4.89 29.04
C SER A 2 14.27 -6.14 28.54
N GLU A 3 13.50 -6.80 29.41
CA GLU A 3 12.65 -7.92 29.00
C GLU A 3 11.51 -7.41 28.11
N ILE A 4 11.42 -7.94 26.89
CA ILE A 4 10.33 -7.63 25.95
C ILE A 4 9.16 -8.57 26.25
N LYS A 5 8.13 -8.06 26.92
CA LYS A 5 6.89 -8.81 27.15
C LYS A 5 6.08 -8.86 25.85
N LYS A 6 5.86 -10.07 25.32
CA LYS A 6 5.02 -10.32 24.14
C LYS A 6 3.60 -10.70 24.56
N TYR A 7 2.61 -10.11 23.91
CA TYR A 7 1.19 -10.46 24.09
C TYR A 7 0.68 -11.16 22.83
N PRO A 8 0.04 -12.33 22.96
CA PRO A 8 -0.54 -13.02 21.81
C PRO A 8 -1.72 -12.21 21.25
N VAL A 9 -1.99 -12.40 19.97
CA VAL A 9 -3.18 -11.82 19.33
C VAL A 9 -4.42 -12.49 19.92
N PRO A 10 -5.39 -11.73 20.47
CA PRO A 10 -6.66 -12.28 20.92
C PRO A 10 -7.38 -13.03 19.80
N ALA A 11 -7.97 -14.19 20.11
CA ALA A 11 -8.63 -15.06 19.13
C ALA A 11 -9.74 -14.35 18.32
N GLU A 12 -10.49 -13.45 18.96
CA GLU A 12 -11.54 -12.67 18.28
C GLU A 12 -10.96 -11.65 17.28
N LEU A 13 -9.74 -11.16 17.50
CA LEU A 13 -9.03 -10.33 16.53
C LEU A 13 -8.48 -11.18 15.38
N GLU A 14 -7.92 -12.35 15.68
CA GLU A 14 -7.36 -13.25 14.68
C GLU A 14 -8.40 -13.66 13.62
N LYS A 15 -9.65 -13.92 14.03
CA LYS A 15 -10.74 -14.29 13.12
C LYS A 15 -11.16 -13.19 12.13
N ARG A 16 -11.02 -11.91 12.51
CA ARG A 16 -11.50 -10.76 11.71
C ARG A 16 -10.39 -9.93 11.10
N ALA A 17 -9.12 -10.26 11.37
CA ALA A 17 -7.99 -9.55 10.82
C ALA A 17 -7.93 -9.76 9.29
N LEU A 18 -7.60 -8.68 8.56
CA LEU A 18 -7.44 -8.75 7.10
C LEU A 18 -6.19 -9.52 6.69
N ILE A 19 -5.24 -9.69 7.61
CA ILE A 19 -3.98 -10.38 7.40
C ILE A 19 -3.57 -11.09 8.69
N ASN A 20 -3.10 -12.33 8.57
CA ASN A 20 -2.56 -13.11 9.68
C ASN A 20 -1.02 -13.09 9.65
N ALA A 21 -0.38 -13.77 10.59
CA ALA A 21 1.08 -13.78 10.70
C ALA A 21 1.77 -14.30 9.42
N VAL A 22 1.26 -15.37 8.82
CA VAL A 22 1.80 -15.95 7.57
C VAL A 22 1.65 -14.96 6.42
N GLY A 23 0.44 -14.43 6.23
CA GLY A 23 0.15 -13.45 5.18
C GLY A 23 1.01 -12.20 5.31
N TYR A 24 1.25 -11.72 6.53
CA TYR A 24 2.15 -10.59 6.78
C TYR A 24 3.57 -10.89 6.30
N GLN A 25 4.13 -12.05 6.66
CA GLN A 25 5.48 -12.43 6.25
C GLN A 25 5.60 -12.56 4.73
N ASP A 26 4.58 -13.11 4.08
CA ASP A 26 4.55 -13.23 2.62
C ASP A 26 4.46 -11.89 1.92
N TRP A 27 3.59 -11.00 2.39
CA TRP A 27 3.45 -9.65 1.82
C TRP A 27 4.69 -8.81 2.05
N TYR A 28 5.28 -8.89 3.25
CA TYR A 28 6.51 -8.18 3.56
C TYR A 28 7.70 -8.66 2.72
N ARG A 29 7.81 -9.98 2.53
CA ARG A 29 8.83 -10.55 1.63
C ARG A 29 8.60 -10.10 0.18
N TYR A 30 7.35 -10.07 -0.29
CA TYR A 30 7.05 -9.61 -1.64
C TYR A 30 7.34 -8.11 -1.82
N SER A 31 6.97 -7.27 -0.86
CA SER A 31 7.18 -5.82 -0.92
C SER A 31 8.64 -5.39 -0.87
N THR A 32 9.51 -6.22 -0.28
CA THR A 32 10.96 -5.97 -0.20
C THR A 32 11.72 -6.60 -1.36
N ALA A 33 11.36 -7.81 -1.79
CA ALA A 33 12.03 -8.49 -2.89
C ALA A 33 11.61 -7.96 -4.28
N ASN A 34 10.36 -7.54 -4.44
CA ASN A 34 9.80 -7.02 -5.70
C ASN A 34 8.94 -5.77 -5.43
N PRO A 35 9.54 -4.67 -4.96
CA PRO A 35 8.81 -3.50 -4.48
C PRO A 35 7.91 -2.87 -5.55
N GLU A 36 8.39 -2.71 -6.78
CA GLU A 36 7.58 -2.11 -7.85
C GLU A 36 6.35 -2.94 -8.19
N ALA A 37 6.48 -4.27 -8.26
CA ALA A 37 5.37 -5.17 -8.55
C ALA A 37 4.35 -5.16 -7.41
N PHE A 38 4.81 -5.28 -6.16
CA PHE A 38 3.93 -5.21 -4.99
C PHE A 38 3.13 -3.91 -4.96
N TRP A 39 3.81 -2.76 -5.10
CA TRP A 39 3.15 -1.46 -5.03
C TRP A 39 2.26 -1.17 -6.24
N ALA A 40 2.62 -1.66 -7.43
CA ALA A 40 1.73 -1.62 -8.59
C ALA A 40 0.43 -2.40 -8.34
N ASP A 41 0.51 -3.59 -7.74
CA ASP A 41 -0.66 -4.41 -7.43
C ASP A 41 -1.55 -3.73 -6.38
N GLN A 42 -0.97 -3.19 -5.31
CA GLN A 42 -1.73 -2.45 -4.30
C GLN A 42 -2.40 -1.20 -4.88
N ALA A 43 -1.67 -0.42 -5.69
CA ALA A 43 -2.18 0.81 -6.28
C ALA A 43 -3.31 0.55 -7.28
N LYS A 44 -3.22 -0.50 -8.10
CA LYS A 44 -4.32 -0.93 -8.99
C LYS A 44 -5.55 -1.37 -8.21
N LYS A 45 -5.36 -2.03 -7.07
CA LYS A 45 -6.44 -2.59 -6.26
C LYS A 45 -7.23 -1.54 -5.49
N PHE A 46 -6.54 -0.55 -4.91
CA PHE A 46 -7.15 0.34 -3.90
C PHE A 46 -7.43 1.76 -4.38
N VAL A 47 -6.78 2.21 -5.45
CA VAL A 47 -6.90 3.59 -5.95
C VAL A 47 -7.43 3.56 -7.38
N THR A 48 -8.39 4.43 -7.66
CA THR A 48 -8.86 4.69 -9.01
C THR A 48 -7.96 5.73 -9.67
N TRP A 49 -7.38 5.35 -10.80
CA TRP A 49 -6.49 6.18 -11.61
C TRP A 49 -7.20 6.56 -12.90
N PHE A 50 -7.08 7.81 -13.31
CA PHE A 50 -7.55 8.29 -14.61
C PHE A 50 -6.53 8.01 -15.71
N LYS A 51 -5.24 8.06 -15.37
CA LYS A 51 -4.14 7.53 -16.18
C LYS A 51 -3.21 6.71 -15.26
N PRO A 52 -2.93 5.43 -15.58
CA PRO A 52 -1.89 4.67 -14.89
C PRO A 52 -0.52 5.35 -15.00
N TRP A 53 0.36 5.02 -14.06
CA TRP A 53 1.76 5.48 -14.05
C TRP A 53 2.56 4.91 -15.23
N ASP A 54 3.61 5.63 -15.59
CA ASP A 54 4.64 5.17 -16.51
C ASP A 54 5.77 4.43 -15.74
N GLN A 55 6.02 4.82 -14.49
CA GLN A 55 7.01 4.20 -13.58
C GLN A 55 6.50 4.17 -12.14
N VAL A 56 6.69 3.05 -11.43
CA VAL A 56 6.22 2.90 -10.03
C VAL A 56 7.15 3.61 -9.07
N LEU A 57 8.45 3.29 -9.11
CA LEU A 57 9.46 3.84 -8.20
C LEU A 57 10.60 4.48 -8.99
N ASP A 58 10.93 5.72 -8.63
CA ASP A 58 12.05 6.49 -9.18
C ASP A 58 12.62 7.30 -8.02
N TRP A 59 13.67 6.79 -7.38
CA TRP A 59 14.22 7.41 -6.18
C TRP A 59 15.73 7.24 -6.07
N SER A 60 16.36 8.21 -5.40
CA SER A 60 17.73 8.14 -4.96
C SER A 60 17.88 8.93 -3.65
N PHE A 61 18.65 8.37 -2.72
CA PHE A 61 19.06 9.04 -1.48
C PHE A 61 20.49 9.59 -1.55
N ALA A 62 21.15 9.52 -2.72
CA ALA A 62 22.46 10.13 -2.90
C ALA A 62 22.34 11.65 -2.79
N GLU A 63 23.26 12.30 -2.07
CA GLU A 63 23.25 13.75 -1.89
C GLU A 63 23.27 14.51 -3.23
N SER A 64 23.97 13.98 -4.23
CA SER A 64 24.07 14.55 -5.57
C SER A 64 22.81 14.40 -6.42
N ASP A 65 21.88 13.52 -6.04
CA ASP A 65 20.68 13.18 -6.80
C ASP A 65 19.57 12.76 -5.83
N LEU A 66 19.21 13.62 -4.89
CA LEU A 66 18.18 13.33 -3.90
C LEU A 66 16.80 13.54 -4.53
N HIS A 67 16.10 12.46 -4.82
CA HIS A 67 14.72 12.50 -5.32
C HIS A 67 13.91 11.29 -4.86
N ILE A 68 12.61 11.46 -4.69
CA ILE A 68 11.69 10.38 -4.32
C ILE A 68 10.38 10.57 -5.09
N ASN A 69 10.21 9.81 -6.16
CA ASN A 69 9.02 9.83 -6.99
C ASN A 69 8.30 8.48 -6.88
N TRP A 70 6.98 8.56 -6.74
CA TRP A 70 6.09 7.41 -6.74
C TRP A 70 5.04 7.59 -7.82
N PHE A 71 4.78 6.54 -8.60
CA PHE A 71 3.76 6.52 -9.65
C PHE A 71 3.89 7.66 -10.66
N LYS A 72 5.12 7.89 -11.14
CA LYS A 72 5.45 8.97 -12.08
C LYS A 72 4.61 8.86 -13.35
N GLY A 73 4.05 9.98 -13.78
CA GLY A 73 3.20 10.07 -14.97
C GLY A 73 1.74 9.62 -14.78
N ALA A 74 1.34 9.23 -13.57
CA ALA A 74 -0.03 8.88 -13.26
C ALA A 74 -0.93 10.12 -13.04
N LEU A 75 -2.23 9.94 -13.26
CA LEU A 75 -3.25 10.97 -12.99
C LEU A 75 -4.37 10.38 -12.13
N LEU A 76 -4.74 11.10 -11.07
CA LEU A 76 -5.87 10.77 -10.21
C LEU A 76 -6.55 12.04 -9.70
N ASN A 77 -7.75 11.89 -9.15
CA ASN A 77 -8.36 12.90 -8.31
C ASN A 77 -8.65 12.31 -6.92
N VAL A 78 -8.19 13.01 -5.87
CA VAL A 78 -8.34 12.53 -4.49
C VAL A 78 -9.78 12.61 -4.02
N ALA A 79 -10.53 13.66 -4.37
CA ALA A 79 -11.95 13.76 -4.06
C ALA A 79 -12.73 12.63 -4.71
N TYR A 80 -12.43 12.31 -5.97
CA TYR A 80 -13.05 11.17 -6.67
C TYR A 80 -12.84 9.83 -5.92
N ASN A 81 -11.62 9.59 -5.43
CA ASN A 81 -11.30 8.39 -4.67
C ASN A 81 -11.93 8.35 -3.27
N CYS A 82 -12.19 9.50 -2.66
CA CYS A 82 -12.74 9.58 -1.31
C CYS A 82 -14.26 9.73 -1.28
N LEU A 83 -14.87 10.24 -2.34
CA LEU A 83 -16.29 10.61 -2.39
C LEU A 83 -16.97 9.95 -3.60
N ASP A 84 -16.67 10.42 -4.82
CA ASP A 84 -17.45 10.15 -6.02
C ASP A 84 -17.59 8.65 -6.31
N ARG A 85 -16.49 7.88 -6.21
CA ARG A 85 -16.53 6.43 -6.47
C ARG A 85 -17.39 5.65 -5.47
N HIS A 86 -17.68 6.22 -4.31
CA HIS A 86 -18.45 5.57 -3.26
C HIS A 86 -19.95 5.90 -3.34
N LEU A 87 -20.34 7.00 -3.98
CA LEU A 87 -21.73 7.44 -4.11
C LEU A 87 -22.64 6.36 -4.72
N ALA A 88 -22.13 5.60 -5.69
CA ALA A 88 -22.91 4.53 -6.35
C ALA A 88 -23.38 3.40 -5.40
N THR A 89 -22.72 3.22 -4.24
CA THR A 89 -23.04 2.13 -3.30
C THR A 89 -23.35 2.60 -1.88
N ARG A 90 -23.02 3.86 -1.55
CA ARG A 90 -23.09 4.43 -0.20
C ARG A 90 -23.47 5.93 -0.20
N GLY A 91 -24.19 6.38 -1.22
CA GLY A 91 -24.51 7.81 -1.43
C GLY A 91 -25.79 8.31 -0.75
N GLU A 92 -26.47 7.43 0.01
CA GLU A 92 -27.70 7.74 0.75
C GLU A 92 -27.44 8.54 2.03
#